data_AF-A0A1L9U475-F1
#
_entry.id   AF-A0A1L9U475-F1
#
_cell.length_a   1.000
_cell.length_b   1.000
_cell.length_c   1.000
_cell.angle_alpha   90.00
_cell.angle_beta   90.00
_cell.angle_gamma   90.00
#
_symmetry.space_group_name_H-M   'P 1'
#
loop_
_entity.id
_entity.type
_entity.pdbx_description
1 polymer ?
#
loop_
_entity_poly.entity_id
_entity_poly.type
_entity_poly.pdbx_seq_one_letter_code
_entity_poly.pdbx_strand_id
1 'polypeptide(L)'
;MPDTKFMTAGLVSSCLLSLVELILDGSAKGWRSLTGKIEIMISMHTDTTQTLPHLGRSLYWFARISIAARAVCFGENLSMPPPALTCARSDMPSGNALPSGVEEDIALLAMHLESWAQLQSQAICWINDSEELYLKENRTETNINGRPLFRKEYSNLPFEHIMRGMEIVCCASQLQRAIIATVLSYTNSPLSSVEPSILSLLPYYQWSLAGLSRQFVHPAWTSLGCCLPVMPDDLIYQQAMQAFAYAEGSLHNSADFEGLLYVPIMNIVGLEMKTAQERTRALDFLTSLKAKGFAVAGKVEQDLKKAWIGQA
;
A
#
# COMPACT_ATOMS: atom_id res chain seq x y z
N MET A 1 -26.57 17.52 -15.03
CA MET A 1 -26.17 17.09 -13.67
C MET A 1 -25.86 15.61 -13.75
N PRO A 2 -24.62 15.16 -13.56
CA PRO A 2 -24.34 13.74 -13.35
C PRO A 2 -25.13 13.26 -12.13
N ASP A 3 -25.85 12.17 -12.28
CA ASP A 3 -26.85 11.75 -11.31
C ASP A 3 -26.17 11.04 -10.13
N THR A 4 -25.90 11.79 -9.06
CA THR A 4 -25.15 11.36 -7.86
C THR A 4 -25.73 10.11 -7.20
N LYS A 5 -27.03 9.84 -7.42
CA LYS A 5 -27.71 8.62 -6.99
C LYS A 5 -27.21 7.39 -7.74
N PHE A 6 -27.01 7.49 -9.05
CA PHE A 6 -26.47 6.39 -9.85
C PHE A 6 -25.03 6.08 -9.49
N MET A 7 -24.21 7.11 -9.23
CA MET A 7 -22.83 6.92 -8.78
C MET A 7 -22.78 6.23 -7.41
N THR A 8 -23.61 6.68 -6.45
CA THR A 8 -23.69 6.05 -5.12
C THR A 8 -24.14 4.59 -5.23
N ALA A 9 -25.19 4.30 -6.02
CA ALA A 9 -25.66 2.93 -6.23
C ALA A 9 -24.62 2.05 -6.93
N GLY A 10 -23.88 2.60 -7.90
CA GLY A 10 -22.78 1.94 -8.58
C GLY A 10 -21.64 1.58 -7.61
N LEU A 11 -21.23 2.53 -6.76
CA LEU A 11 -20.21 2.31 -5.73
C LEU A 11 -20.65 1.26 -4.70
N VAL A 12 -21.88 1.33 -4.20
CA VAL A 12 -22.45 0.32 -3.28
C VAL A 12 -22.37 -1.07 -3.91
N SER A 13 -22.91 -1.21 -5.12
CA SER A 13 -22.97 -2.49 -5.83
C SER A 13 -21.57 -3.04 -6.09
N SER A 14 -20.64 -2.17 -6.49
CA SER A 14 -19.27 -2.58 -6.80
C SER A 14 -18.49 -2.97 -5.55
N CYS A 15 -18.59 -2.22 -4.45
CA CYS A 15 -17.94 -2.57 -3.19
C CYS A 15 -18.47 -3.88 -2.62
N LEU A 16 -19.79 -4.11 -2.69
CA LEU A 16 -20.40 -5.38 -2.26
C LEU A 16 -19.94 -6.55 -3.14
N LEU A 17 -19.91 -6.37 -4.46
CA LEU A 17 -19.37 -7.39 -5.37
C LEU A 17 -17.88 -7.66 -5.09
N SER A 18 -17.08 -6.64 -4.76
CA SER A 18 -15.67 -6.83 -4.37
C SER A 18 -15.54 -7.70 -3.11
N LEU A 19 -16.42 -7.53 -2.13
CA LEU A 19 -16.45 -8.40 -0.96
C LEU A 19 -16.85 -9.84 -1.32
N VAL A 20 -17.86 -10.01 -2.18
CA VAL A 20 -18.29 -11.33 -2.66
C VAL A 20 -17.15 -12.05 -3.40
N GLU A 21 -16.39 -11.35 -4.24
CA GLU A 21 -15.23 -11.91 -4.94
C GLU A 21 -14.13 -12.36 -3.96
N LEU A 22 -13.88 -11.62 -2.87
CA LEU A 22 -12.90 -12.02 -1.85
C LEU A 22 -13.36 -13.24 -1.03
N ILE A 23 -14.67 -13.48 -0.96
CA ILE A 23 -15.28 -14.67 -0.34
C ILE A 23 -15.17 -15.87 -1.29
N LEU A 24 -15.51 -15.69 -2.57
CA LEU A 24 -15.66 -16.80 -3.53
C LEU A 24 -14.36 -17.17 -4.26
N ASP A 25 -13.54 -16.19 -4.64
CA ASP A 25 -12.33 -16.40 -5.44
C ASP A 25 -11.06 -16.32 -4.59
N GLY A 26 -10.58 -17.49 -4.15
CA GLY A 26 -9.30 -17.61 -3.45
C GLY A 26 -8.09 -17.16 -4.28
N SER A 27 -8.20 -17.01 -5.61
CA SER A 27 -7.10 -16.52 -6.46
C SER A 27 -7.00 -15.00 -6.53
N ALA A 28 -8.00 -14.28 -6.00
CA ALA A 28 -8.14 -12.83 -6.07
C ALA A 28 -8.17 -12.22 -7.49
N LYS A 29 -8.33 -13.04 -8.55
CA LYS A 29 -8.40 -12.57 -9.94
C LYS A 29 -9.70 -11.84 -10.23
N GLY A 30 -10.82 -12.35 -9.73
CA GLY A 30 -12.13 -11.72 -9.85
C GLY A 30 -12.15 -10.37 -9.14
N TRP A 31 -11.64 -10.33 -7.90
CA TRP A 31 -11.45 -9.08 -7.15
C TRP A 31 -10.56 -8.09 -7.91
N ARG A 32 -9.41 -8.51 -8.42
CA ARG A 32 -8.50 -7.67 -9.22
C ARG A 32 -9.19 -7.07 -10.44
N SER A 33 -9.93 -7.89 -11.20
CA SER A 33 -10.70 -7.43 -12.36
C SER A 33 -11.76 -6.40 -11.99
N LEU A 34 -12.50 -6.65 -10.91
CA LEU A 34 -13.55 -5.76 -10.44
C LEU A 34 -13.01 -4.42 -9.93
N THR A 35 -11.91 -4.43 -9.17
CA THR A 35 -11.26 -3.18 -8.72
C THR A 35 -10.79 -2.32 -9.88
N GLY A 36 -10.33 -2.91 -11.00
CA GLY A 36 -9.99 -2.16 -12.21
C GLY A 36 -11.22 -1.51 -12.87
N LYS A 37 -12.40 -2.15 -12.81
CA LYS A 37 -13.65 -1.53 -13.27
C LYS A 37 -14.10 -0.38 -12.36
N ILE A 38 -13.89 -0.50 -11.05
CA ILE A 38 -14.18 0.57 -10.08
C ILE A 38 -13.24 1.75 -10.31
N GLU A 39 -11.96 1.51 -10.58
CA GLU A 39 -10.97 2.53 -10.95
C GLU A 39 -11.43 3.33 -12.18
N ILE A 40 -11.88 2.65 -13.24
CA ILE A 40 -12.44 3.31 -14.44
C ILE A 40 -13.70 4.12 -14.10
N MET A 41 -14.59 3.58 -13.27
CA MET A 41 -15.81 4.28 -12.86
C MET A 41 -15.47 5.58 -12.10
N ILE A 42 -14.49 5.51 -11.19
CA ILE A 42 -14.03 6.67 -10.41
C ILE A 42 -13.38 7.71 -11.32
N SER A 43 -12.53 7.29 -12.26
CA SER A 43 -11.85 8.23 -13.17
C SER A 43 -12.80 8.94 -14.14
N MET A 44 -13.95 8.32 -14.46
CA MET A 44 -15.00 8.97 -15.25
C MET A 44 -15.81 10.03 -14.46
N HIS A 45 -15.69 10.09 -13.13
CA HIS A 45 -16.56 10.90 -12.26
C HIS A 45 -15.77 11.76 -11.25
N THR A 46 -14.55 12.18 -11.59
CA THR A 46 -13.62 12.89 -10.69
C THR A 46 -14.20 14.10 -9.97
N ASP A 47 -15.10 14.84 -10.62
CA ASP A 47 -15.58 16.14 -10.13
C ASP A 47 -16.83 16.02 -9.25
N THR A 48 -17.32 14.81 -8.98
CA THR A 48 -18.61 14.59 -8.31
C THR A 48 -18.50 14.31 -6.81
N THR A 49 -17.29 14.14 -6.26
CA THR A 49 -17.07 13.72 -4.87
C THR A 49 -17.75 14.64 -3.85
N GLN A 50 -17.64 15.96 -4.02
CA GLN A 50 -18.27 16.95 -3.14
C GLN A 50 -19.80 16.93 -3.19
N THR A 51 -20.37 16.44 -4.30
CA THR A 51 -21.82 16.36 -4.52
C THR A 51 -22.43 15.03 -4.08
N LEU A 52 -21.59 14.06 -3.67
CA LEU A 52 -22.05 12.77 -3.20
C LEU A 52 -22.64 12.86 -1.78
N PRO A 53 -23.71 12.08 -1.48
CA PRO A 53 -24.15 11.90 -0.11
C PRO A 53 -23.04 11.26 0.74
N HIS A 54 -23.10 11.40 2.06
CA HIS A 54 -22.08 10.89 2.99
C HIS A 54 -21.69 9.42 2.71
N LEU A 55 -22.67 8.53 2.57
CA LEU A 55 -22.41 7.13 2.23
C LEU A 55 -21.63 6.97 0.91
N GLY A 56 -21.98 7.75 -0.12
CA GLY A 56 -21.28 7.75 -1.39
C GLY A 56 -19.83 8.20 -1.26
N ARG A 57 -19.56 9.21 -0.42
CA ARG A 57 -18.19 9.68 -0.13
C ARG A 57 -17.37 8.65 0.65
N SER A 58 -17.94 8.01 1.67
CA SER A 58 -17.25 6.94 2.40
C SER A 58 -16.90 5.76 1.50
N LEU A 59 -17.84 5.33 0.64
CA LEU A 59 -17.59 4.24 -0.32
C LEU A 59 -16.58 4.63 -1.39
N TYR A 60 -16.59 5.89 -1.83
CA TYR A 60 -15.59 6.41 -2.76
C TYR A 60 -14.18 6.29 -2.17
N TRP A 61 -13.97 6.76 -0.94
CA TRP A 61 -12.66 6.67 -0.29
C TRP A 61 -12.25 5.24 0.03
N PHE A 62 -13.18 4.40 0.48
CA PHE A 62 -12.96 2.98 0.67
C PHE A 62 -12.49 2.29 -0.62
N ALA A 63 -13.14 2.59 -1.74
CA ALA A 63 -12.75 2.07 -3.04
C ALA A 63 -11.33 2.53 -3.43
N ARG A 64 -11.00 3.81 -3.24
CA ARG A 64 -9.65 4.33 -3.50
C ARG A 64 -8.57 3.65 -2.66
N ILE A 65 -8.80 3.52 -1.35
CA ILE A 65 -7.89 2.79 -0.44
C ILE A 65 -7.72 1.34 -0.92
N SER A 66 -8.81 0.66 -1.29
CA SER A 66 -8.76 -0.72 -1.77
C SER A 66 -7.98 -0.86 -3.07
N ILE A 67 -8.18 0.05 -4.02
CA ILE A 67 -7.45 0.08 -5.31
C ILE A 67 -5.97 0.37 -5.07
N ALA A 68 -5.64 1.31 -4.19
CA ALA A 68 -4.26 1.65 -3.86
C ALA A 68 -3.55 0.48 -3.15
N ALA A 69 -4.19 -0.13 -2.15
CA ALA A 69 -3.66 -1.29 -1.45
C ALA A 69 -3.43 -2.48 -2.40
N ARG A 70 -4.33 -2.70 -3.36
CA ARG A 70 -4.13 -3.67 -4.44
C ARG A 70 -2.88 -3.34 -5.26
N ALA A 71 -2.79 -2.11 -5.75
CA ALA A 71 -1.68 -1.68 -6.60
C ALA A 71 -0.33 -1.86 -5.88
N VAL A 72 -0.27 -1.54 -4.59
CA VAL A 72 0.88 -1.85 -3.72
C VAL A 72 1.16 -3.35 -3.65
N CYS A 73 0.16 -4.17 -3.32
CA CYS A 73 0.35 -5.62 -3.16
C CYS A 73 0.87 -6.32 -4.43
N PHE A 74 0.47 -5.84 -5.61
CA PHE A 74 0.82 -6.46 -6.89
C PHE A 74 1.88 -5.69 -7.69
N GLY A 75 2.39 -4.57 -7.16
CA GLY A 75 3.35 -3.71 -7.86
C GLY A 75 2.81 -3.15 -9.17
N GLU A 76 1.50 -2.87 -9.22
CA GLU A 76 0.82 -2.41 -10.44
C GLU A 76 0.84 -0.90 -10.55
N ASN A 77 0.87 -0.40 -11.79
CA ASN A 77 0.73 1.03 -12.02
C ASN A 77 -0.70 1.47 -11.74
N LEU A 78 -0.82 2.57 -10.99
CA LEU A 78 -2.10 3.15 -10.61
C LEU A 78 -2.46 4.28 -11.58
N SER A 79 -3.57 4.15 -12.29
CA SER A 79 -4.06 5.17 -13.24
C SER A 79 -5.16 6.02 -12.60
N MET A 80 -4.91 6.48 -11.37
CA MET A 80 -5.87 7.28 -10.62
C MET A 80 -5.63 8.78 -10.81
N PRO A 81 -6.70 9.56 -10.99
CA PRO A 81 -6.61 11.01 -11.02
C PRO A 81 -6.18 11.53 -9.63
N PRO A 82 -5.43 12.66 -9.58
CA PRO A 82 -4.99 13.22 -8.31
C PRO A 82 -6.20 13.48 -7.41
N PRO A 83 -6.12 13.10 -6.12
CA PRO A 83 -7.21 13.33 -5.19
C PRO A 83 -7.52 14.83 -5.10
N ALA A 84 -8.80 15.20 -5.26
CA ALA A 84 -9.28 16.59 -5.31
C ALA A 84 -8.90 17.45 -4.07
N LEU A 85 -8.38 16.82 -3.02
CA LEU A 85 -7.87 17.47 -1.80
C LEU A 85 -6.55 18.23 -2.02
N THR A 86 -5.86 18.08 -3.16
CA THR A 86 -4.75 18.98 -3.51
C THR A 86 -5.16 20.45 -3.61
N CYS A 87 -6.46 20.78 -3.71
CA CYS A 87 -6.94 22.16 -3.67
C CYS A 87 -7.24 22.69 -2.25
N ALA A 88 -7.31 21.85 -1.21
CA ALA A 88 -7.79 22.26 0.12
C ALA A 88 -6.69 22.69 1.09
N ARG A 89 -5.42 22.38 0.80
CA ARG A 89 -4.28 22.78 1.67
C ARG A 89 -3.51 24.01 1.19
N SER A 90 -3.89 24.61 0.06
CA SER A 90 -3.25 25.84 -0.43
C SER A 90 -3.87 27.10 0.16
N ASP A 91 -5.20 27.25 0.24
CA ASP A 91 -5.80 28.52 0.65
C ASP A 91 -7.18 28.33 1.29
N MET A 92 -7.35 28.84 2.51
CA MET A 92 -8.68 29.06 3.12
C MET A 92 -9.39 30.20 2.39
N PRO A 93 -10.72 30.14 2.18
CA PRO A 93 -11.63 30.59 3.23
C PRO A 93 -12.88 29.73 3.46
N SER A 94 -13.19 29.55 4.74
CA SER A 94 -14.51 29.53 5.39
C SER A 94 -15.75 29.59 4.46
N GLY A 95 -16.53 28.51 4.50
CA GLY A 95 -17.97 28.57 4.22
C GLY A 95 -18.44 27.49 3.27
N ASN A 96 -18.54 26.25 3.75
CA ASN A 96 -19.56 25.23 3.44
C ASN A 96 -19.09 23.90 4.05
N ALA A 97 -19.96 23.30 4.86
CA ALA A 97 -19.82 21.99 5.55
C ALA A 97 -18.41 21.36 5.50
N LEU A 98 -17.57 21.69 6.49
CA LEU A 98 -16.30 20.98 6.73
C LEU A 98 -16.58 19.47 6.74
N PRO A 99 -15.82 18.64 6.03
CA PRO A 99 -15.85 17.20 6.26
C PRO A 99 -15.56 16.94 7.76
N SER A 100 -16.24 15.96 8.35
CA SER A 100 -15.87 15.49 9.70
C SER A 100 -14.41 15.06 9.68
N GLY A 101 -13.63 15.32 10.74
CA GLY A 101 -12.19 15.01 10.80
C GLY A 101 -11.83 13.60 10.31
N VAL A 102 -12.67 12.60 10.62
CA VAL A 102 -12.51 11.20 10.16
C VAL A 102 -12.50 11.06 8.63
N GLU A 103 -13.36 11.79 7.90
CA GLU A 103 -13.40 11.72 6.43
C GLU A 103 -12.13 12.32 5.83
N GLU A 104 -11.61 13.39 6.42
CA GLU A 104 -10.34 14.01 6.03
C GLU A 104 -9.17 13.04 6.25
N ASP A 105 -9.16 12.33 7.38
CA ASP A 105 -8.13 11.35 7.72
C ASP A 105 -8.16 10.12 6.79
N ILE A 106 -9.36 9.60 6.48
CA ILE A 106 -9.53 8.51 5.50
C ILE A 106 -9.05 8.97 4.12
N ALA A 107 -9.40 10.18 3.71
CA ALA A 107 -8.98 10.70 2.43
C ALA A 107 -7.47 10.90 2.37
N LEU A 108 -6.86 11.42 3.44
CA LEU A 108 -5.41 11.54 3.59
C LEU A 108 -4.72 10.18 3.49
N LEU A 109 -5.26 9.14 4.14
CA LEU A 109 -4.77 7.77 4.00
C LEU A 109 -4.80 7.32 2.53
N ALA A 110 -5.92 7.53 1.84
CA ALA A 110 -6.04 7.19 0.42
C ALA A 110 -4.93 7.88 -0.39
N MET A 111 -4.69 9.19 -0.19
CA MET A 111 -3.64 9.92 -0.89
C MET A 111 -2.24 9.33 -0.64
N HIS A 112 -1.93 8.98 0.61
CA HIS A 112 -0.63 8.38 0.96
C HIS A 112 -0.45 7.00 0.31
N LEU A 113 -1.47 6.15 0.35
CA LEU A 113 -1.41 4.82 -0.26
C LEU A 113 -1.30 4.88 -1.79
N GLU A 114 -1.98 5.82 -2.44
CA GLU A 114 -1.88 6.02 -3.88
C GLU A 114 -0.51 6.53 -4.31
N SER A 115 0.03 7.49 -3.55
CA SER A 115 1.40 7.98 -3.75
C SER A 115 2.41 6.85 -3.59
N TRP A 116 2.21 5.98 -2.60
CA TRP A 116 3.06 4.79 -2.42
C TRP A 116 2.92 3.82 -3.59
N ALA A 117 1.70 3.49 -4.03
CA ALA A 117 1.46 2.60 -5.16
C ALA A 117 2.19 3.07 -6.44
N GLN A 118 2.09 4.37 -6.73
CA GLN A 118 2.80 4.98 -7.87
C GLN A 118 4.31 4.87 -7.72
N LEU A 119 4.85 5.19 -6.54
CA LEU A 119 6.29 5.07 -6.27
C LEU A 119 6.77 3.63 -6.39
N GLN A 120 6.00 2.66 -5.91
CA GLN A 120 6.36 1.25 -5.98
C GLN A 120 6.41 0.77 -7.43
N SER A 121 5.40 1.11 -8.24
CA SER A 121 5.40 0.85 -9.67
C SER A 121 6.64 1.45 -10.36
N GLN A 122 6.94 2.73 -10.09
CA GLN A 122 8.10 3.42 -10.66
C GLN A 122 9.42 2.77 -10.23
N ALA A 123 9.55 2.39 -8.97
CA ALA A 123 10.74 1.71 -8.45
C ALA A 123 10.94 0.33 -9.07
N ILE A 124 9.87 -0.45 -9.25
CA ILE A 124 9.94 -1.76 -9.94
C ILE A 124 10.41 -1.57 -11.38
N CYS A 125 9.84 -0.61 -12.12
CA CYS A 125 10.30 -0.27 -13.47
C CYS A 125 11.78 0.13 -13.47
N TRP A 126 12.17 1.03 -12.56
CA TRP A 126 13.56 1.50 -12.48
C TRP A 126 14.54 0.36 -12.18
N ILE A 127 14.19 -0.57 -11.29
CA ILE A 127 15.01 -1.76 -10.99
C ILE A 127 15.12 -2.65 -12.24
N ASN A 128 14.01 -2.93 -12.93
CA ASN A 128 14.01 -3.75 -14.14
C ASN A 128 14.86 -3.13 -15.25
N ASP A 129 14.72 -1.82 -15.46
CA ASP A 129 15.53 -1.05 -16.42
C ASP A 129 17.03 -1.12 -16.04
N SER A 130 17.35 -1.03 -14.74
CA SER A 130 18.73 -1.17 -14.23
C SER A 130 19.32 -2.55 -14.50
N GLU A 131 18.54 -3.60 -14.30
CA GLU A 131 18.94 -4.98 -14.59
C GLU A 131 19.16 -5.20 -16.09
N GLU A 132 18.30 -4.65 -16.93
CA GLU A 132 18.45 -4.74 -18.38
C GLU A 132 19.72 -4.03 -18.86
N LEU A 133 19.99 -2.83 -18.33
CA LEU A 133 21.20 -2.07 -18.63
C LEU A 133 22.46 -2.81 -18.19
N TYR A 134 22.47 -3.34 -16.97
CA TYR A 134 23.56 -4.18 -16.45
C TYR A 134 23.82 -5.41 -17.34
N LEU A 135 22.77 -6.08 -17.81
CA LEU A 135 22.90 -7.24 -18.70
C LEU A 135 23.42 -6.87 -20.09
N LYS A 136 23.05 -5.71 -20.64
CA LYS A 136 23.56 -5.23 -21.94
C LYS A 136 25.06 -4.94 -21.86
N GLU A 137 25.51 -4.29 -20.81
CA GLU A 137 26.91 -3.95 -20.58
C GLU A 137 27.80 -5.19 -20.40
N ASN A 138 27.37 -6.15 -19.58
CA ASN A 138 28.12 -7.39 -19.36
C ASN A 138 28.14 -8.32 -20.58
N ARG A 139 27.15 -8.22 -21.49
CA ARG A 139 27.16 -8.96 -22.76
C ARG A 139 28.22 -8.41 -23.72
N THR A 140 28.40 -7.09 -23.74
CA THR A 140 29.48 -6.44 -24.50
C THR A 140 30.86 -6.72 -23.90
N GLU A 141 30.95 -6.92 -22.58
CA GLU A 141 32.17 -7.35 -21.88
C GLU A 141 32.27 -8.87 -21.71
N THR A 142 32.10 -9.65 -22.80
CA THR A 142 32.47 -11.09 -22.77
C THR A 142 34.00 -11.23 -22.72
N ASN A 143 34.56 -10.91 -21.57
CA ASN A 143 35.93 -11.15 -21.19
C ASN A 143 36.07 -12.64 -20.84
N ILE A 144 36.87 -13.35 -21.63
CA ILE A 144 37.03 -14.81 -21.65
C ILE A 144 37.58 -15.40 -20.33
N ASN A 145 37.92 -14.60 -19.31
CA ASN A 145 38.64 -15.07 -18.11
C ASN A 145 38.18 -14.45 -16.77
N GLY A 146 36.87 -14.30 -16.52
CA GLY A 146 36.36 -13.72 -15.26
C GLY A 146 35.68 -14.74 -14.35
N ARG A 147 36.18 -14.91 -13.11
CA ARG A 147 35.50 -15.59 -11.99
C ARG A 147 34.06 -15.09 -11.80
N PRO A 148 33.13 -15.88 -11.19
CA PRO A 148 31.80 -15.39 -10.87
C PRO A 148 31.91 -14.21 -9.91
N LEU A 149 31.55 -13.01 -10.37
CA LEU A 149 31.47 -11.80 -9.55
C LEU A 149 30.35 -12.00 -8.53
N PHE A 150 30.75 -12.23 -7.28
CA PHE A 150 29.85 -12.46 -6.14
C PHE A 150 29.08 -11.22 -5.66
N ARG A 151 29.08 -10.13 -6.44
CA ARG A 151 28.29 -8.92 -6.15
C ARG A 151 28.00 -8.19 -7.46
N LYS A 152 26.72 -7.99 -7.79
CA LYS A 152 26.34 -7.13 -8.92
C LYS A 152 26.70 -5.69 -8.56
N GLU A 153 27.56 -5.07 -9.36
CA GLU A 153 27.90 -3.64 -9.23
C GLU A 153 27.29 -2.88 -10.41
N TYR A 154 26.47 -1.86 -10.12
CA TYR A 154 25.75 -1.07 -11.13
C TYR A 154 26.50 0.25 -11.41
N SER A 155 27.75 0.15 -11.86
CA SER A 155 28.68 1.30 -11.91
C SER A 155 28.44 2.28 -13.07
N ASN A 156 27.75 1.89 -14.14
CA ASN A 156 27.68 2.66 -15.39
C ASN A 156 26.24 2.91 -15.88
N LEU A 157 25.33 3.25 -14.96
CA LEU A 157 23.97 3.62 -15.36
C LEU A 157 23.96 4.97 -16.11
N PRO A 158 23.15 5.13 -17.17
CA PRO A 158 23.00 6.40 -17.88
C PRO A 158 22.54 7.52 -16.94
N PHE A 159 23.00 8.75 -17.19
CA PHE A 159 22.67 9.91 -16.35
C PHE A 159 21.16 10.14 -16.19
N GLU A 160 20.38 10.03 -17.26
CA GLU A 160 18.91 10.17 -17.20
C GLU A 160 18.26 9.12 -16.28
N HIS A 161 18.79 7.90 -16.28
CA HIS A 161 18.32 6.82 -15.43
C HIS A 161 18.67 7.06 -13.96
N ILE A 162 19.87 7.58 -13.68
CA ILE A 162 20.28 8.01 -12.34
C ILE A 162 19.36 9.13 -11.83
N MET A 163 19.09 10.14 -12.65
CA MET A 163 18.20 11.26 -12.31
C MET A 163 16.80 10.77 -11.92
N ARG A 164 16.21 9.88 -12.74
CA ARG A 164 14.92 9.24 -12.42
C ARG A 164 14.95 8.46 -11.10
N GLY A 165 16.05 7.76 -10.83
CA GLY A 165 16.24 7.06 -9.56
C GLY A 165 16.30 8.01 -8.35
N MET A 166 17.00 9.15 -8.50
CA MET A 166 17.06 10.19 -7.47
C MET A 166 15.70 10.84 -7.20
N GLU A 167 14.89 11.08 -8.25
CA GLU A 167 13.52 11.59 -8.10
C GLU A 167 12.64 10.62 -7.29
N ILE A 168 12.71 9.32 -7.59
CA ILE A 168 11.98 8.28 -6.85
C ILE A 168 12.38 8.29 -5.36
N VAL A 169 13.69 8.36 -5.08
CA VAL A 169 14.23 8.44 -3.71
C VAL A 169 13.72 9.69 -2.98
N CYS A 170 13.71 10.84 -3.65
CA CYS A 170 13.23 12.11 -3.10
C CYS A 170 11.73 12.03 -2.74
N CYS A 171 10.91 11.56 -3.67
CA CYS A 171 9.47 11.41 -3.46
C CYS A 171 9.15 10.39 -2.35
N ALA A 172 9.89 9.27 -2.28
CA ALA A 172 9.74 8.31 -1.19
C ALA A 172 10.11 8.92 0.17
N SER A 173 11.18 9.72 0.23
CA SER A 173 11.59 10.43 1.46
C SER A 173 10.53 11.43 1.93
N GLN A 174 9.92 12.16 1.00
CA GLN A 174 8.83 13.11 1.30
C GLN A 174 7.58 12.39 1.81
N LEU A 175 7.18 11.30 1.14
CA LEU A 175 6.03 10.50 1.54
C LEU A 175 6.23 9.87 2.92
N GLN A 176 7.40 9.28 3.17
CA GLN A 176 7.73 8.70 4.47
C GLN A 176 7.64 9.75 5.59
N ARG A 177 8.16 10.96 5.35
CA ARG A 177 8.06 12.08 6.31
C ARG A 177 6.60 12.50 6.55
N ALA A 178 5.78 12.57 5.50
CA ALA A 178 4.37 12.92 5.62
C ALA A 178 3.58 11.89 6.43
N ILE A 179 3.85 10.59 6.20
CA ILE A 179 3.25 9.49 6.97
C ILE A 179 3.70 9.55 8.42
N ILE A 180 5.00 9.74 8.71
CA ILE A 180 5.51 9.87 10.08
C ILE A 180 4.83 11.04 10.80
N ALA A 181 4.73 12.21 10.15
CA ALA A 181 4.07 13.38 10.73
C ALA A 181 2.59 13.07 11.10
N THR A 182 1.90 12.31 10.26
CA THR A 182 0.50 11.89 10.46
C THR A 182 0.38 10.90 11.63
N VAL A 183 1.27 9.90 11.72
CA VAL A 183 1.31 8.97 12.86
C VAL A 183 1.60 9.71 14.17
N LEU A 184 2.52 10.69 14.14
CA LEU A 184 2.85 11.50 15.30
C LEU A 184 1.68 12.40 15.75
N SER A 185 0.86 12.94 14.85
CA SER A 185 -0.31 13.71 15.26
C SER A 185 -1.34 12.87 16.03
N TYR A 186 -1.47 11.58 15.71
CA TYR A 186 -2.39 10.69 16.42
C TYR A 186 -1.83 10.19 17.75
N THR A 187 -0.53 9.93 17.82
CA THR A 187 0.12 9.36 19.01
C THR A 187 0.49 10.39 20.07
N ASN A 188 0.68 11.67 19.69
CA ASN A 188 0.93 12.76 20.64
C ASN A 188 -0.34 13.29 21.32
N SER A 189 -1.52 12.84 20.89
CA SER A 189 -2.80 13.14 21.52
C SER A 189 -3.12 12.07 22.56
N PRO A 190 -3.75 12.40 23.71
CA PRO A 190 -4.17 11.37 24.67
C PRO A 190 -5.08 10.34 23.97
N LEU A 191 -4.80 9.04 24.12
CA LEU A 191 -5.53 7.97 23.41
C LEU A 191 -7.06 8.03 23.65
N SER A 192 -7.50 8.56 24.80
CA SER A 192 -8.91 8.77 25.12
C SER A 192 -9.60 9.86 24.29
N SER A 193 -8.86 10.68 23.55
CA SER A 193 -9.39 11.74 22.68
C SER A 193 -9.34 11.42 21.20
N VAL A 194 -8.78 10.26 20.80
CA VAL A 194 -8.72 9.85 19.39
C VAL A 194 -9.91 8.95 19.09
N GLU A 195 -10.65 9.28 18.04
CA GLU A 195 -11.82 8.50 17.63
C GLU A 195 -11.38 7.07 17.19
N PRO A 196 -12.08 6.00 17.61
CA PRO A 196 -11.72 4.62 17.23
C PRO A 196 -11.62 4.39 15.71
N SER A 197 -12.39 5.14 14.93
CA SER A 197 -12.37 5.14 13.46
C SER A 197 -11.06 5.68 12.86
N ILE A 198 -10.34 6.55 13.57
CA ILE A 198 -9.02 7.06 13.16
C ILE A 198 -7.93 6.05 13.53
N LEU A 199 -8.07 5.40 14.70
CA LEU A 199 -7.14 4.35 15.14
C LEU A 199 -7.10 3.16 14.17
N SER A 200 -8.21 2.85 13.49
CA SER A 200 -8.27 1.78 12.48
C SER A 200 -7.47 2.08 11.21
N LEU A 201 -7.02 3.32 11.01
CA LEU A 201 -6.17 3.74 9.90
C LEU A 201 -4.67 3.54 10.19
N LEU A 202 -4.27 3.54 11.47
CA LEU A 202 -2.87 3.40 11.90
C LEU A 202 -2.13 2.19 11.30
N PRO A 203 -2.74 0.99 11.19
CA PRO A 203 -2.06 -0.17 10.64
C PRO A 203 -1.61 0.04 9.21
N TYR A 204 -2.37 0.81 8.41
CA TYR A 204 -1.97 1.13 7.04
C TYR A 204 -0.77 2.06 6.99
N TYR A 205 -0.69 3.06 7.86
CA TYR A 205 0.48 3.93 7.92
C TYR A 205 1.73 3.18 8.35
N GLN A 206 1.63 2.33 9.38
CA GLN A 206 2.72 1.50 9.86
C GLN A 206 3.19 0.50 8.79
N TRP A 207 2.24 -0.13 8.10
CA TRP A 207 2.49 -0.97 6.93
C TRP A 207 3.20 -0.22 5.81
N SER A 208 2.75 0.99 5.47
CA SER A 208 3.39 1.84 4.45
C SER A 208 4.82 2.22 4.82
N LEU A 209 5.11 2.54 6.08
CA LEU A 209 6.47 2.87 6.50
C LEU A 209 7.42 1.67 6.34
N ALA A 210 6.99 0.49 6.75
CA ALA A 210 7.76 -0.74 6.56
C ALA A 210 7.97 -1.04 5.06
N GLY A 211 6.89 -0.98 4.27
CA GLY A 211 6.91 -1.26 2.84
C GLY A 211 7.77 -0.28 2.03
N LEU A 212 7.67 1.03 2.30
CA LEU A 212 8.51 2.06 1.68
C LEU A 212 10.00 1.83 1.95
N SER A 213 10.36 1.42 3.16
CA SER A 213 11.76 1.11 3.49
C SER A 213 12.25 -0.13 2.74
N ARG A 214 11.42 -1.17 2.62
CA ARG A 214 11.78 -2.42 1.91
C ARG A 214 11.87 -2.27 0.39
N GLN A 215 11.27 -1.23 -0.18
CA GLN A 215 11.37 -0.92 -1.62
C GLN A 215 12.82 -0.67 -2.09
N PHE A 216 13.70 -0.25 -1.18
CA PHE A 216 15.10 0.10 -1.48
C PHE A 216 16.12 -1.00 -1.14
N VAL A 217 15.68 -2.25 -0.96
CA VAL A 217 16.56 -3.40 -0.65
C VAL A 217 17.42 -3.82 -1.85
N HIS A 218 16.98 -3.54 -3.08
CA HIS A 218 17.68 -3.99 -4.27
C HIS A 218 19.06 -3.30 -4.43
N PRO A 219 20.15 -4.03 -4.73
CA PRO A 219 21.51 -3.45 -4.80
C PRO A 219 21.67 -2.31 -5.82
N ALA A 220 20.85 -2.29 -6.89
CA ALA A 220 20.87 -1.22 -7.88
C ALA A 220 20.74 0.18 -7.28
N TRP A 221 19.99 0.35 -6.19
CA TRP A 221 19.83 1.65 -5.54
C TRP A 221 21.14 2.26 -5.02
N THR A 222 22.14 1.43 -4.74
CA THR A 222 23.45 1.90 -4.27
C THR A 222 24.24 2.67 -5.35
N SER A 223 23.90 2.49 -6.64
CA SER A 223 24.53 3.23 -7.74
C SER A 223 24.23 4.72 -7.73
N LEU A 224 23.16 5.14 -7.04
CA LEU A 224 22.75 6.54 -6.98
C LEU A 224 23.67 7.38 -6.09
N GLY A 225 24.49 6.74 -5.24
CA GLY A 225 25.43 7.43 -4.35
C GLY A 225 24.76 8.35 -3.31
N CYS A 226 23.46 8.21 -3.09
CA CYS A 226 22.67 9.03 -2.17
C CYS A 226 22.20 8.23 -0.94
N CYS A 227 21.74 8.96 0.09
CA CYS A 227 21.12 8.34 1.25
C CYS A 227 19.72 7.82 0.86
N LEU A 228 19.48 6.52 1.06
CA LEU A 228 18.20 5.89 0.79
C LEU A 228 17.24 6.08 1.99
N PRO A 229 15.93 6.25 1.78
CA PRO A 229 14.94 6.46 2.84
C PRO A 229 14.55 5.14 3.52
N VAL A 230 15.56 4.47 4.08
CA VAL A 230 15.43 3.16 4.72
C VAL A 230 15.53 3.35 6.23
N MET A 231 14.48 2.96 6.94
CA MET A 231 14.54 2.89 8.41
C MET A 231 15.48 1.77 8.87
N PRO A 232 16.05 1.85 10.09
CA PRO A 232 16.75 0.72 10.69
C PRO A 232 15.85 -0.54 10.74
N ASP A 233 16.43 -1.71 10.55
CA ASP A 233 15.68 -2.98 10.50
C ASP A 233 14.82 -3.25 11.74
N ASP A 234 15.28 -2.82 12.92
CA ASP A 234 14.51 -2.95 14.16
C ASP A 234 13.25 -2.09 14.14
N LEU A 235 13.34 -0.88 13.56
CA LEU A 235 12.19 0.01 13.42
C LEU A 235 11.21 -0.50 12.36
N ILE A 236 11.71 -1.02 11.22
CA ILE A 236 10.87 -1.67 10.20
C ILE A 236 10.07 -2.81 10.84
N TYR A 237 10.75 -3.68 11.58
CA TYR A 237 10.13 -4.78 12.30
C TYR A 237 9.08 -4.28 13.32
N GLN A 238 9.39 -3.26 14.11
CA GLN A 238 8.45 -2.67 15.06
C GLN A 238 7.19 -2.13 14.38
N GLN A 239 7.33 -1.38 13.28
CA GLN A 239 6.17 -0.86 12.52
C GLN A 239 5.32 -2.02 12.00
N ALA A 240 5.95 -3.04 11.41
CA ALA A 240 5.23 -4.22 10.93
C ALA A 240 4.47 -4.96 12.03
N MET A 241 5.10 -5.16 13.20
CA MET A 241 4.46 -5.87 14.32
C MET A 241 3.35 -5.07 14.98
N GLN A 242 3.45 -3.73 15.02
CA GLN A 242 2.35 -2.89 15.49
C GLN A 242 1.14 -2.97 14.55
N ALA A 243 1.37 -2.94 13.23
CA ALA A 243 0.30 -3.11 12.24
C ALA A 243 -0.38 -4.47 12.40
N PHE A 244 0.42 -5.53 12.60
CA PHE A 244 -0.10 -6.87 12.84
C PHE A 244 -0.93 -6.97 14.12
N ALA A 245 -0.44 -6.41 15.23
CA ALA A 245 -1.12 -6.47 16.52
C ALA A 245 -2.52 -5.85 16.45
N TYR A 246 -2.68 -4.77 15.69
CA TYR A 246 -3.99 -4.18 15.45
C TYR A 246 -4.89 -5.10 14.61
N ALA A 247 -4.37 -5.64 13.51
CA ALA A 247 -5.11 -6.57 12.66
C ALA A 247 -5.59 -7.80 13.45
N GLU A 248 -4.71 -8.38 14.27
CA GLU A 248 -5.03 -9.49 15.18
C GLU A 248 -6.11 -9.08 16.20
N GLY A 249 -5.97 -7.90 16.81
CA GLY A 249 -6.96 -7.36 17.76
C GLY A 249 -8.35 -7.13 17.15
N SER A 250 -8.44 -6.78 15.85
CA SER A 250 -9.73 -6.56 15.18
C SER A 250 -10.56 -7.84 15.07
N LEU A 251 -9.93 -9.02 14.91
CA LEU A 251 -10.65 -10.29 14.87
C LEU A 251 -11.43 -10.60 16.15
N HIS A 252 -10.96 -10.09 17.29
CA HIS A 252 -11.55 -10.32 18.60
C HIS A 252 -12.67 -9.32 18.94
N ASN A 253 -12.63 -8.12 18.37
CA ASN A 253 -13.40 -6.98 18.86
C ASN A 253 -14.46 -6.44 17.90
N SER A 254 -14.46 -6.85 16.62
CA SER A 254 -15.35 -6.23 15.62
C SER A 254 -16.18 -7.22 14.79
N ALA A 255 -17.18 -6.66 14.12
CA ALA A 255 -18.03 -7.36 13.17
C ALA A 255 -17.17 -8.05 12.10
N ASP A 256 -17.59 -9.24 11.65
CA ASP A 256 -16.78 -10.26 10.97
C ASP A 256 -15.94 -9.83 9.74
N PHE A 257 -16.13 -8.62 9.22
CA PHE A 257 -15.51 -8.11 7.99
C PHE A 257 -14.27 -7.23 8.19
N GLU A 258 -14.00 -6.64 9.36
CA GLU A 258 -12.88 -5.69 9.51
C GLU A 258 -11.52 -6.37 9.29
N GLY A 259 -11.35 -7.59 9.81
CA GLY A 259 -10.11 -8.36 9.65
C GLY A 259 -9.75 -8.61 8.17
N LEU A 260 -10.74 -8.67 7.27
CA LEU A 260 -10.50 -8.79 5.83
C LEU A 260 -9.77 -7.56 5.27
N LEU A 261 -10.07 -6.36 5.80
CA LEU A 261 -9.46 -5.10 5.36
C LEU A 261 -7.95 -5.07 5.62
N TYR A 262 -7.50 -5.82 6.63
CA TYR A 262 -6.10 -5.92 7.00
C TYR A 262 -5.36 -7.04 6.27
N VAL A 263 -6.02 -7.92 5.51
CA VAL A 263 -5.34 -8.98 4.74
C VAL A 263 -4.23 -8.42 3.82
N PRO A 264 -4.42 -7.30 3.09
CA PRO A 264 -3.37 -6.73 2.25
C PRO A 264 -2.07 -6.42 2.99
N ILE A 265 -2.12 -5.99 4.25
CA ILE A 265 -0.91 -5.57 4.99
C ILE A 265 0.06 -6.74 5.23
N MET A 266 -0.46 -7.97 5.21
CA MET A 266 0.30 -9.19 5.42
C MET A 266 1.38 -9.42 4.37
N ASN A 267 1.29 -8.78 3.20
CA ASN A 267 2.28 -8.92 2.13
C ASN A 267 3.69 -8.43 2.54
N ILE A 268 3.78 -7.43 3.42
CA ILE A 268 5.03 -6.90 3.97
C ILE A 268 5.17 -7.38 5.42
N VAL A 269 4.11 -7.24 6.22
CA VAL A 269 4.13 -7.57 7.65
C VAL A 269 4.51 -9.02 7.89
N GLY A 270 3.99 -9.94 7.08
CA GLY A 270 4.34 -11.36 7.19
C GLY A 270 5.80 -11.66 6.85
N LEU A 271 6.44 -10.87 5.98
CA LEU A 271 7.86 -11.03 5.62
C LEU A 271 8.81 -10.59 6.73
N GLU A 272 8.36 -9.68 7.60
CA GLU A 272 9.13 -9.19 8.75
C GLU A 272 9.10 -10.16 9.95
N MET A 273 8.31 -11.23 9.91
CA MET A 273 8.20 -12.18 11.02
C MET A 273 9.46 -13.05 11.16
N LYS A 274 10.16 -12.86 12.28
CA LYS A 274 11.46 -13.47 12.59
C LYS A 274 11.31 -14.77 13.39
N THR A 275 10.31 -14.87 14.26
CA THR A 275 10.17 -16.01 15.18
C THR A 275 9.09 -17.00 14.73
N ALA A 276 9.24 -18.27 15.13
CA ALA A 276 8.22 -19.29 14.87
C ALA A 276 6.86 -18.92 15.51
N GLN A 277 6.89 -18.29 16.69
CA GLN A 277 5.68 -17.84 17.38
C GLN A 277 4.93 -16.74 16.63
N GLU A 278 5.64 -15.74 16.08
CA GLU A 278 5.03 -14.70 15.23
C GLU A 278 4.37 -15.32 13.99
N ARG A 279 5.09 -16.24 13.33
CA ARG A 279 4.61 -16.95 12.15
C ARG A 279 3.36 -17.76 12.46
N THR A 280 3.32 -18.47 13.60
CA THR A 280 2.13 -19.18 14.07
C THR A 280 0.95 -18.23 14.27
N ARG A 281 1.14 -17.09 14.93
CA ARG A 281 0.08 -16.09 15.12
C ARG A 281 -0.51 -15.57 13.81
N ALA A 282 0.35 -15.28 12.81
CA ALA A 282 -0.14 -14.89 11.48
C ALA A 282 -0.95 -15.99 10.80
N LEU A 283 -0.52 -17.25 10.92
CA LEU A 283 -1.27 -18.37 10.37
C LEU A 283 -2.62 -18.57 11.08
N ASP A 284 -2.67 -18.36 12.39
CA ASP A 284 -3.92 -18.44 13.17
C ASP A 284 -4.88 -17.30 12.79
N PHE A 285 -4.37 -16.08 12.58
CA PHE A 285 -5.12 -14.94 12.04
C PHE A 285 -5.76 -15.29 10.68
N LEU A 286 -4.97 -15.80 9.73
CA LEU A 286 -5.45 -16.17 8.40
C LEU A 286 -6.41 -17.37 8.44
N THR A 287 -6.15 -18.34 9.31
CA THR A 287 -7.04 -19.50 9.53
C THR A 287 -8.39 -19.05 10.06
N SER A 288 -8.40 -18.10 10.98
CA SER A 288 -9.63 -17.51 11.52
C SER A 288 -10.44 -16.79 10.43
N LEU A 289 -9.78 -16.01 9.57
CA LEU A 289 -10.45 -15.37 8.42
C LEU A 289 -11.00 -16.39 7.41
N LYS A 290 -10.24 -17.45 7.15
CA LYS A 290 -10.70 -18.55 6.29
C LYS A 290 -11.91 -19.26 6.88
N ALA A 291 -11.93 -19.49 8.20
CA ALA A 291 -13.08 -20.07 8.90
C ALA A 291 -14.34 -19.17 8.83
N LYS A 292 -14.15 -17.84 8.74
CA LYS A 292 -15.22 -16.87 8.48
C LYS A 292 -15.66 -16.81 7.00
N GLY A 293 -15.08 -17.63 6.13
CA GLY A 293 -15.49 -17.77 4.72
C GLY A 293 -14.68 -16.95 3.72
N PHE A 294 -13.60 -16.27 4.14
CA PHE A 294 -12.76 -15.50 3.22
C PHE A 294 -11.71 -16.38 2.54
N ALA A 295 -12.02 -16.89 1.35
CA ALA A 295 -11.14 -17.80 0.61
C ALA A 295 -9.76 -17.18 0.31
N VAL A 296 -9.69 -15.87 0.10
CA VAL A 296 -8.43 -15.13 -0.17
C VAL A 296 -7.37 -15.32 0.93
N ALA A 297 -7.79 -15.51 2.19
CA ALA A 297 -6.87 -15.71 3.31
C ALA A 297 -6.02 -16.98 3.12
N GLY A 298 -6.58 -18.02 2.50
CA GLY A 298 -5.85 -19.26 2.20
C GLY A 298 -4.74 -19.08 1.16
N LYS A 299 -4.88 -18.13 0.23
CA LYS A 299 -3.83 -17.81 -0.75
C LYS A 299 -2.68 -17.05 -0.10
N VAL A 300 -3.00 -16.07 0.75
CA VAL A 300 -1.99 -15.34 1.53
C VAL A 300 -1.23 -16.30 2.46
N GLU A 301 -1.93 -17.23 3.10
CA GLU A 301 -1.33 -18.26 3.96
C GLU A 301 -0.28 -19.10 3.19
N GLN A 302 -0.61 -19.53 1.97
CA GLN A 302 0.30 -20.28 1.11
C GLN A 302 1.51 -19.45 0.70
N ASP A 303 1.30 -18.19 0.36
CA ASP A 303 2.38 -17.30 -0.10
C ASP A 303 3.36 -16.98 1.04
N LEU A 304 2.86 -16.76 2.26
CA LEU A 304 3.69 -16.59 3.45
C LEU A 304 4.49 -17.85 3.79
N LYS A 305 3.84 -19.03 3.78
CA LYS A 305 4.54 -20.32 4.00
C LYS A 305 5.69 -20.52 3.02
N LYS A 306 5.47 -20.20 1.74
CA LYS A 306 6.53 -20.27 0.72
C LYS A 306 7.65 -19.26 0.98
N ALA A 307 7.31 -18.02 1.33
CA ALA A 307 8.29 -16.98 1.61
C ALA A 307 9.20 -17.34 2.80
N TRP A 308 8.63 -17.89 3.87
CA TRP A 308 9.40 -18.27 5.06
C TRP A 308 10.31 -19.49 4.86
N ILE A 309 9.97 -20.40 3.94
CA ILE A 309 10.87 -21.51 3.56
C ILE A 309 12.12 -20.97 2.84
N GLY A 310 11.97 -19.90 2.05
CA GLY A 310 13.09 -19.24 1.36
C GLY A 310 13.96 -18.35 2.24
N GLN A 311 13.59 -18.13 3.51
CA GLN A 311 14.35 -17.35 4.50
C GLN A 311 15.09 -18.25 5.52
N ALA A 312 15.01 -19.57 5.40
CA ALA A 312 15.64 -20.55 6.29
C ALA A 312 17.04 -20.97 5.83
#